data_AF-A0AAD5FWQ3-F1
#
_entry.id   AF-A0AAD5FWQ3-F1
#
_cell.length_a   1.000
_cell.length_b   1.000
_cell.length_c   1.000
_cell.angle_alpha   90.00
_cell.angle_beta   90.00
_cell.angle_gamma   90.00
#
_symmetry.space_group_name_H-M   'P 1'
#
loop_
_entity.id
_entity.type
_entity.pdbx_description
1 polymer ?
#
loop_
_entity_poly.entity_id
_entity_poly.type
_entity_poly.pdbx_seq_one_letter_code
_entity_poly.pdbx_strand_id
1 'polypeptide(L)'
;MADSNDNKQGISDNKPKEIMVEIGGKQVPLSRISKPHAVVLPNSENFPDLEKSSKQKEDVKAFGQAVQDPGKQKQQFDAASFPDVEPEAKKREEELEKARAKKND
;
A
#
# COMPACT_ATOMS: atom_id res chain seq x y z
N MET A 1 -17.41 38.27 25.69
CA MET A 1 -17.36 37.07 24.83
C MET A 1 -16.93 35.91 25.70
N ALA A 2 -17.86 35.01 26.00
CA ALA A 2 -17.59 33.64 26.42
C ALA A 2 -17.03 32.88 25.17
N ASP A 3 -16.28 31.78 25.22
CA ASP A 3 -16.41 30.59 26.07
C ASP A 3 -15.04 29.94 26.30
N SER A 4 -14.67 29.74 27.57
CA SER A 4 -13.60 28.80 27.95
C SER A 4 -14.27 27.46 28.27
N ASN A 5 -14.09 26.47 27.39
CA ASN A 5 -14.57 25.10 27.61
C ASN A 5 -13.82 24.45 28.79
N ASP A 6 -14.38 24.65 29.99
CA ASP A 6 -14.05 23.94 31.22
C ASP A 6 -14.41 22.45 31.03
N ASN A 7 -13.47 21.63 30.54
CA ASN A 7 -13.59 20.18 30.60
C ASN A 7 -13.28 19.69 32.03
N LYS A 8 -14.15 20.05 32.97
CA LYS A 8 -14.16 19.54 34.35
C LYS A 8 -15.06 18.31 34.40
N GLN A 9 -14.57 17.17 33.94
CA GLN A 9 -15.23 15.90 34.24
C GLN A 9 -14.81 15.39 35.62
N GLY A 10 -15.72 15.55 36.57
CA GLY A 10 -15.65 15.12 37.95
C GLY A 10 -15.05 13.72 38.16
N ILE A 11 -14.31 13.62 39.25
CA ILE A 11 -13.70 12.40 39.77
C ILE A 11 -14.73 11.81 40.76
N SER A 12 -15.77 11.18 40.22
CA SER A 12 -16.67 10.36 41.02
C SER A 12 -17.27 9.30 40.10
N ASP A 13 -16.65 8.12 40.15
CA ASP A 13 -17.25 6.79 39.99
C ASP A 13 -16.11 5.83 39.63
N ASN A 14 -15.94 4.78 40.43
CA ASN A 14 -14.89 3.75 40.35
C ASN A 14 -15.02 2.84 39.11
N LYS A 15 -15.26 3.41 37.94
CA LYS A 15 -15.19 2.75 36.64
C LYS A 15 -14.03 3.36 35.86
N PRO A 16 -13.16 2.57 35.23
CA PRO A 16 -12.13 3.13 34.38
C PRO A 16 -12.81 3.93 33.27
N LYS A 17 -12.54 5.25 33.21
CA LYS A 17 -13.06 6.12 32.15
C LYS A 17 -12.51 5.62 30.82
N GLU A 18 -13.38 5.06 29.99
CA GLU A 18 -13.00 4.54 28.68
C GLU A 18 -12.76 5.71 27.71
N ILE A 19 -11.59 5.73 27.07
CA ILE A 19 -11.22 6.78 26.13
C ILE A 19 -11.96 6.52 24.82
N MET A 20 -12.79 7.46 24.40
CA MET A 20 -13.52 7.43 23.12
C MET A 20 -12.69 8.11 22.03
N VAL A 21 -12.58 7.48 20.86
CA VAL A 21 -11.87 8.00 19.68
C VAL A 21 -12.83 8.08 18.50
N GLU A 22 -12.75 9.17 17.73
CA GLU A 22 -13.53 9.34 16.51
C GLU A 22 -12.86 8.62 15.33
N ILE A 23 -13.53 7.63 14.76
CA ILE A 23 -13.09 6.90 13.56
C ILE A 23 -14.24 6.87 12.56
N GLY A 24 -14.02 7.46 11.37
CA GLY A 24 -15.03 7.46 10.29
C GLY A 24 -16.37 8.09 10.69
N GLY A 25 -16.35 9.16 11.49
CA GLY A 25 -17.55 9.85 11.97
C GLY A 25 -18.32 9.10 13.08
N LYS A 26 -17.75 8.04 13.66
CA LYS A 26 -18.32 7.30 14.80
C LYS A 26 -17.37 7.34 15.99
N GLN A 27 -17.91 7.54 17.20
CA GLN A 27 -17.11 7.42 18.43
C GLN A 27 -17.01 5.95 18.84
N VAL A 28 -15.78 5.45 18.95
CA VAL A 28 -15.46 4.07 19.32
C VAL A 28 -14.48 4.04 20.49
N PRO A 29 -14.67 3.14 21.47
CA PRO A 29 -13.75 3.04 22.59
C PRO A 29 -12.39 2.48 22.17
N LEU A 30 -11.30 3.01 22.75
CA LEU A 30 -9.92 2.55 22.49
C LEU A 30 -9.74 1.04 22.71
N SER A 31 -10.42 0.47 23.71
CA SER A 31 -10.37 -0.96 24.03
C SER A 31 -10.78 -1.86 22.87
N ARG A 32 -11.67 -1.37 21.98
CA ARG A 32 -12.12 -2.11 20.79
C ARG A 32 -11.12 -2.08 19.65
N ILE A 33 -10.22 -1.11 19.64
CA ILE A 33 -9.27 -0.88 18.55
C ILE A 33 -7.97 -1.63 18.84
N SER A 34 -7.44 -1.51 20.05
CA SER A 34 -6.19 -2.17 20.44
C SER A 34 -6.46 -3.39 21.33
N LYS A 35 -6.79 -4.52 20.71
CA LYS A 35 -6.73 -5.82 21.40
C LYS A 35 -5.27 -6.17 21.68
N PRO A 36 -4.93 -6.80 22.82
CA PRO A 36 -3.58 -7.32 23.02
C PRO A 36 -3.29 -8.35 21.91
N HIS A 37 -2.17 -8.17 21.21
CA HIS A 37 -1.67 -9.20 20.33
C HIS A 37 -1.21 -10.39 21.19
N ALA A 38 -1.70 -11.58 20.88
CA ALA A 38 -1.15 -12.79 21.48
C ALA A 38 0.32 -12.90 21.03
N VAL A 39 1.24 -12.87 21.98
CA VAL A 39 2.64 -13.18 21.73
C VAL A 39 2.70 -14.68 21.43
N VAL A 40 2.81 -15.03 20.16
CA VAL A 40 3.08 -16.40 19.75
C VAL A 40 4.51 -16.71 20.15
N LEU A 41 4.69 -17.39 21.28
CA LEU A 41 5.96 -18.00 21.61
C LEU A 41 6.23 -19.08 20.55
N PRO A 42 7.38 -19.08 19.87
CA PRO A 42 7.69 -20.12 18.92
C PRO A 42 7.78 -21.46 19.67
N ASN A 43 6.90 -22.40 19.33
CA ASN A 43 7.09 -23.79 19.73
C ASN A 43 8.48 -24.25 19.27
N SER A 44 9.21 -24.95 20.12
CA SER A 44 10.56 -25.46 19.81
C SER A 44 10.60 -26.42 18.62
N GLU A 45 9.44 -26.88 18.15
CA GLU A 45 9.28 -27.75 17.00
C GLU A 45 9.11 -27.01 15.66
N ASN A 46 8.94 -25.69 15.67
CA ASN A 46 8.74 -24.86 14.47
C ASN A 46 9.97 -24.06 14.04
N PHE A 47 11.16 -24.39 14.55
CA PHE A 47 12.38 -23.78 14.03
C PHE A 47 12.62 -24.29 12.59
N PRO A 48 12.81 -23.38 11.62
CA PRO A 48 13.17 -23.79 10.27
C PRO A 48 14.48 -24.58 10.34
N ASP A 49 14.46 -25.77 9.78
CA ASP A 49 15.63 -26.64 9.66
C ASP A 49 16.80 -25.88 9.03
N LEU A 50 17.83 -25.60 9.83
CA LEU A 50 19.02 -24.84 9.43
C LEU A 50 19.72 -25.49 8.23
N GLU A 51 19.57 -26.80 8.01
CA GLU A 51 20.14 -27.50 6.84
C GLU A 51 19.47 -27.16 5.51
N LYS A 52 18.23 -26.66 5.51
CA LYS A 52 17.56 -26.20 4.27
C LYS A 52 18.04 -24.82 3.83
N SER A 53 18.46 -23.99 4.79
CA SER A 53 18.96 -22.64 4.52
C SER A 53 20.33 -22.62 3.83
N SER A 54 21.15 -23.67 4.00
CA SER A 54 22.45 -23.79 3.34
C SER A 54 22.31 -24.17 1.86
N LYS A 55 21.37 -25.04 1.50
CA LYS A 55 21.10 -25.43 0.11
C LYS A 55 20.59 -24.26 -0.75
N GLN A 56 19.74 -23.38 -0.20
CA GLN A 56 19.28 -22.19 -0.92
C GLN A 56 20.40 -21.20 -1.27
N LYS A 57 21.52 -21.17 -0.52
CA LYS A 57 22.65 -20.27 -0.85
C LYS A 57 23.47 -20.75 -2.05
N GLU A 58 23.42 -22.04 -2.37
CA GLU A 58 24.08 -22.60 -3.56
C GLU A 58 23.28 -22.26 -4.83
N ASP A 59 21.95 -22.36 -4.77
CA ASP A 59 21.06 -22.00 -5.87
C ASP A 59 21.13 -20.50 -6.22
N VAL A 60 21.35 -19.62 -5.23
CA VAL A 60 21.54 -18.17 -5.47
C VAL A 60 22.85 -17.88 -6.22
N LYS A 61 23.92 -18.65 -5.98
CA LYS A 61 25.17 -18.50 -6.74
C LYS A 61 25.00 -18.95 -8.19
N ALA A 62 24.25 -20.02 -8.43
CA ALA A 62 23.91 -20.45 -9.79
C ALA A 62 22.99 -19.45 -10.52
N PHE A 63 22.02 -18.86 -9.81
CA PHE A 63 21.14 -17.82 -10.36
C PHE A 63 21.88 -16.52 -10.70
N GLY A 64 22.83 -16.09 -9.88
CA GLY A 64 23.65 -14.90 -10.13
C GLY A 64 24.53 -15.00 -11.38
N GLN A 65 24.88 -16.22 -11.81
CA GLN A 65 25.68 -16.47 -13.01
C GLN A 65 24.82 -16.46 -14.29
N ALA A 66 23.53 -16.81 -14.19
CA ALA A 66 22.60 -16.78 -15.32
C ALA A 66 22.19 -15.35 -15.74
N VAL A 67 22.30 -14.37 -14.82
CA VAL A 67 21.91 -12.96 -15.05
C VAL A 67 23.06 -12.10 -15.61
N GLN A 68 24.27 -12.65 -15.79
CA GLN A 68 25.49 -11.88 -16.11
C GLN A 68 25.68 -11.44 -17.57
N ASP A 69 24.71 -11.64 -18.46
CA ASP A 69 24.80 -11.16 -19.85
C ASP A 69 23.74 -10.08 -20.17
N PRO A 70 23.98 -8.80 -19.81
CA PRO A 70 23.04 -7.68 -20.08
C PRO A 70 22.76 -7.44 -21.57
N GLY A 71 23.46 -8.14 -22.48
CA GLY A 71 23.22 -8.11 -23.92
C GLY A 71 22.34 -9.22 -24.48
N LYS A 72 22.18 -10.36 -23.78
CA LYS A 72 21.52 -11.55 -24.33
C LYS A 72 20.02 -11.63 -24.07
N GLN A 73 19.53 -10.91 -23.06
CA GLN A 73 18.15 -11.00 -22.60
C GLN A 73 17.37 -9.69 -22.85
N LYS A 74 17.58 -9.07 -24.01
CA LYS A 74 16.69 -8.00 -24.46
C LYS A 74 15.45 -8.65 -25.08
N GLN A 75 14.29 -8.45 -24.48
CA GLN A 75 13.02 -8.80 -25.12
C GLN A 75 12.94 -8.03 -26.45
N GLN A 76 12.92 -8.76 -27.56
CA GLN A 76 12.75 -8.20 -28.89
C GLN A 76 11.26 -7.95 -29.07
N PHE A 77 10.82 -6.69 -28.98
CA PHE A 77 9.45 -6.31 -29.30
C PHE A 77 9.35 -6.07 -30.80
N ASP A 78 8.37 -6.69 -31.45
CA ASP A 78 8.05 -6.41 -32.84
C ASP A 78 7.39 -5.03 -32.94
N ALA A 79 7.92 -4.15 -33.81
CA ALA A 79 7.36 -2.83 -34.05
C ALA A 79 5.92 -2.90 -34.59
N ALA A 80 5.56 -3.99 -35.27
CA ALA A 80 4.19 -4.24 -35.75
C ALA A 80 3.24 -4.72 -34.65
N SER A 81 3.74 -5.05 -33.45
CA SER A 81 2.91 -5.47 -32.31
C SER A 81 2.25 -4.30 -31.59
N PHE A 82 2.61 -3.05 -31.93
CA PHE A 82 1.99 -1.86 -31.36
C PHE A 82 0.85 -1.38 -32.26
N PRO A 83 -0.37 -1.19 -31.74
CA PRO A 83 -1.46 -0.62 -32.51
C PRO A 83 -1.13 0.83 -32.89
N ASP A 84 -1.52 1.22 -34.10
CA ASP A 84 -1.33 2.58 -34.58
C ASP A 84 -2.26 3.55 -33.83
N VAL A 85 -1.66 4.44 -33.03
CA VAL A 85 -2.35 5.42 -32.18
C VAL A 85 -2.65 6.71 -32.95
N GLU A 86 -2.08 6.91 -34.14
CA GLU A 86 -2.30 8.12 -34.96
C GLU A 86 -3.77 8.47 -35.25
N PRO A 87 -4.65 7.52 -35.65
CA PRO A 87 -6.03 7.87 -35.98
C PRO A 87 -6.87 8.24 -34.76
N GLU A 88 -6.55 7.72 -33.57
CA GLU A 88 -7.25 8.04 -32.32
C GLU A 88 -6.72 9.33 -31.69
N ALA A 89 -5.40 9.54 -31.71
CA ALA A 89 -4.76 10.75 -31.21
C ALA A 89 -5.23 12.01 -31.95
N LYS A 90 -5.33 11.92 -33.29
CA LYS A 90 -5.77 13.05 -34.13
C LYS A 90 -7.21 13.47 -33.86
N LYS A 91 -8.11 12.49 -33.63
CA LYS A 91 -9.52 12.77 -33.26
C LYS A 91 -9.61 13.47 -31.90
N ARG A 92 -8.78 13.05 -30.95
CA ARG A 92 -8.74 13.63 -29.60
C ARG A 92 -8.20 15.06 -29.60
N GLU A 93 -7.23 15.35 -30.45
CA GLU A 93 -6.70 16.71 -30.64
C GLU A 93 -7.75 17.64 -31.25
N GLU A 94 -8.47 17.19 -32.28
CA GLU A 94 -9.55 17.96 -32.91
C GLU A 94 -10.72 18.23 -31.94
N GLU A 95 -11.07 17.27 -31.09
CA GLU A 95 -12.10 17.46 -30.06
C GLU A 95 -11.67 18.48 -28.99
N LEU A 96 -10.41 18.42 -28.56
CA LEU A 96 -9.84 19.39 -27.62
C LEU A 96 -9.78 20.79 -28.22
N GLU A 97 -9.48 20.93 -29.51
CA GLU A 97 -9.47 22.21 -30.21
C GLU A 97 -10.88 22.80 -30.34
N LYS A 98 -11.89 21.99 -30.70
CA LYS A 98 -13.31 22.40 -30.69
C LYS A 98 -13.79 22.79 -29.29
N ALA A 99 -13.36 22.08 -28.24
CA ALA A 99 -13.70 22.41 -26.86
C ALA A 99 -13.05 23.72 -26.39
N ARG A 100 -11.84 24.06 -26.89
CA ARG A 100 -11.19 25.34 -26.64
C ARG A 100 -11.88 26.49 -27.36
N ALA A 101 -12.30 26.29 -28.63
CA ALA A 101 -13.03 27.30 -29.39
C ALA A 101 -14.37 27.66 -28.73
N LYS A 102 -15.16 26.67 -28.28
CA LYS A 102 -16.45 26.88 -27.61
C LYS A 102 -16.37 27.54 -26.23
N LYS A 103 -15.20 27.60 -25.59
CA LYS A 103 -15.02 28.26 -24.28
C LYS A 103 -14.65 29.75 -24.40
N ASN A 104 -14.35 30.22 -25.61
CA ASN A 104 -13.90 31.59 -25.88
C ASN A 104 -14.98 32.46 -26.56
N ASP A 105 -16.19 31.94 -26.77
CA ASP A 105 -17.43 32.67 -27.08
C ASP A 105 -18.26 32.85 -25.79
#